data_AF-B7QFL5-F1
#
_entry.id   AF-B7QFL5-F1
#
_cell.length_a   1.000
_cell.length_b   1.000
_cell.length_c   1.000
_cell.angle_alpha   90.00
_cell.angle_beta   90.00
_cell.angle_gamma   90.00
#
_symmetry.space_group_name_H-M   'P 1'
#
loop_
_entity.id
_entity.type
_entity.pdbx_description
1 polymer ?
#
loop_
_entity_poly.entity_id
_entity_poly.type
_entity_poly.pdbx_seq_one_letter_code
_entity_poly.pdbx_strand_id
1 'polypeptide(L)'
;MSSDTFAKSIFGPVLPILRVQSADEAIQFINEREKPLTLYVFSKSQKVIDRFMQETSSGSMCANDTLVHLSVDTLPFGGVGPSGMGRYHGKYSFDTFSNKKAVLVRNFNPIGEAFGRKRYPPLNDSKLAYFRQLLAKRSSPFGGLCSHMPYLIVFMLGIASAFALRYVLNAFGKEI
;
A
#
# COMPACT_ATOMS: atom_id res chain seq x y z
N MET A 1 18.72 -25.12 -32.94
CA MET A 1 17.28 -24.80 -32.77
C MET A 1 17.05 -23.45 -33.40
N SER A 2 16.11 -23.34 -34.33
CA SER A 2 15.85 -22.09 -35.05
C SER A 2 15.47 -20.97 -34.08
N SER A 3 15.90 -19.75 -34.41
CA SER A 3 15.63 -18.50 -33.68
C SER A 3 14.14 -18.29 -33.35
N ASP A 4 13.25 -18.94 -34.09
CA ASP A 4 11.80 -18.73 -34.03
C ASP A 4 11.14 -19.29 -32.76
N THR A 5 11.73 -20.31 -32.13
CA THR A 5 11.15 -20.92 -30.92
C THR A 5 11.21 -19.98 -29.71
N PHE A 6 12.23 -19.11 -29.62
CA PHE A 6 12.34 -18.12 -28.54
C PHE A 6 11.53 -16.85 -28.78
N ALA A 7 11.05 -16.64 -30.02
CA ALA A 7 10.28 -15.46 -30.39
C ALA A 7 8.78 -15.60 -30.09
N LYS A 8 8.29 -16.82 -29.83
CA LYS A 8 6.87 -17.12 -29.66
C LYS A 8 6.60 -17.96 -28.42
N SER A 9 5.41 -17.80 -27.85
CA SER A 9 4.97 -18.61 -26.71
C SER A 9 4.90 -20.09 -27.10
N ILE A 10 5.62 -20.92 -26.34
CA ILE A 10 5.67 -22.36 -26.55
C ILE A 10 4.51 -22.99 -25.79
N PHE A 11 3.37 -23.15 -26.46
CA PHE A 11 2.19 -23.84 -25.93
C PHE A 11 2.24 -25.35 -26.21
N GLY A 12 3.38 -25.99 -25.95
CA GLY A 12 3.64 -27.39 -26.25
C GLY A 12 4.74 -28.01 -25.38
N PRO A 13 4.98 -29.33 -25.49
CA PRO A 13 5.88 -30.08 -24.59
C PRO A 13 7.36 -29.87 -24.94
N VAL A 14 7.79 -28.62 -25.10
CA VAL A 14 9.16 -28.23 -25.44
C VAL A 14 9.64 -27.24 -24.37
N LEU A 15 10.77 -27.55 -23.73
CA LEU A 15 11.39 -26.69 -22.71
C LEU A 15 12.78 -26.26 -23.18
N PRO A 16 12.92 -25.09 -23.83
CA PRO A 16 14.22 -24.59 -24.25
C PRO A 16 15.05 -24.18 -23.03
N ILE A 17 16.33 -24.56 -23.04
CA ILE A 17 17.28 -24.19 -21.99
C ILE A 17 18.29 -23.20 -22.57
N LEU A 18 18.29 -21.98 -22.07
CA LEU A 18 19.30 -20.96 -22.36
C LEU A 18 20.26 -20.86 -21.17
N ARG A 19 21.56 -20.94 -21.45
CA ARG A 19 22.59 -20.71 -20.43
C ARG A 19 22.92 -19.22 -20.40
N VAL A 20 22.99 -18.68 -19.19
CA VAL A 20 23.41 -17.31 -18.89
C VAL A 20 24.52 -17.39 -17.83
N GLN A 21 25.41 -16.42 -17.81
CA GLN A 21 26.60 -16.39 -16.96
C GLN A 21 26.28 -15.89 -15.54
N SER A 22 25.21 -15.11 -15.38
CA SER A 22 24.84 -14.50 -14.10
C SER A 22 23.34 -14.23 -13.97
N ALA A 23 22.92 -13.89 -12.75
CA ALA A 23 21.56 -13.41 -12.49
C ALA A 23 21.30 -12.06 -13.18
N ASP A 24 22.31 -11.19 -13.27
CA ASP A 24 22.24 -9.91 -13.98
C ASP A 24 21.89 -10.10 -15.46
N GLU A 25 22.58 -11.01 -16.13
CA GLU A 25 22.33 -11.34 -17.54
C GLU A 25 20.92 -11.94 -17.71
N ALA A 26 20.47 -12.79 -16.79
CA ALA A 26 19.12 -13.35 -16.81
C ALA A 26 18.04 -12.25 -16.67
N ILE A 27 18.23 -11.32 -15.73
CA ILE A 27 17.31 -10.20 -15.49
C ILE A 27 17.27 -9.29 -16.71
N GLN A 28 18.42 -8.94 -17.28
CA GLN A 28 18.51 -8.16 -18.50
C GLN A 28 17.78 -8.85 -19.66
N PHE A 29 18.04 -10.15 -19.86
CA PHE A 29 17.38 -10.95 -20.89
C PHE A 29 15.85 -10.94 -20.76
N ILE A 30 15.33 -11.02 -19.54
CA ILE A 30 13.89 -10.96 -19.28
C ILE A 30 13.35 -9.56 -19.58
N ASN A 31 14.05 -8.51 -19.15
CA ASN A 31 13.62 -7.12 -19.28
C ASN A 31 13.66 -6.59 -20.73
N GLU A 32 14.49 -7.18 -21.59
CA GLU A 32 14.52 -6.89 -23.04
C GLU A 32 13.31 -7.45 -23.81
N ARG A 33 12.44 -8.21 -23.14
CA ARG A 33 11.26 -8.87 -23.73
C ARG A 33 9.97 -8.33 -23.14
N GLU A 34 8.86 -8.71 -23.77
CA GLU A 34 7.54 -8.40 -23.26
C GLU A 34 7.30 -9.03 -21.89
N LYS A 35 6.57 -8.30 -21.03
CA LYS A 35 6.32 -8.69 -19.65
C LYS A 35 5.51 -9.99 -19.59
N PRO A 36 6.04 -11.06 -19.00
CA PRO A 36 5.36 -12.35 -18.96
C PRO A 36 4.22 -12.36 -17.95
N LEU A 37 3.29 -13.31 -18.12
CA LEU A 37 2.18 -13.54 -17.18
C LEU A 37 2.69 -14.04 -15.82
N THR A 38 3.65 -14.97 -15.85
CA THR A 38 4.26 -15.53 -14.65
C THR A 38 5.76 -15.68 -14.83
N LEU A 39 6.53 -15.36 -13.80
CA LEU A 39 7.97 -15.57 -13.71
C LEU A 39 8.29 -16.58 -12.60
N TYR A 40 9.17 -17.54 -12.89
CA TYR A 40 9.60 -18.57 -11.94
C TYR A 40 11.09 -18.44 -11.65
N VAL A 41 11.47 -18.47 -10.36
CA VAL A 41 12.88 -18.40 -9.94
C VAL A 41 13.19 -19.53 -8.99
N PHE A 42 14.19 -20.34 -9.31
CA PHE A 42 14.68 -21.39 -8.43
C PHE A 42 16.04 -20.98 -7.86
N SER A 43 16.09 -20.75 -6.55
CA SER A 43 17.33 -20.38 -5.86
C SER A 43 17.21 -20.62 -4.35
N LYS A 44 18.32 -21.02 -3.73
CA LYS A 44 18.46 -21.06 -2.27
C LYS A 44 18.87 -19.71 -1.68
N SER A 45 19.36 -18.79 -2.51
CA SER A 45 19.81 -17.46 -2.08
C SER A 45 18.66 -16.48 -2.13
N GLN A 46 18.23 -16.00 -0.96
CA GLN A 46 17.18 -14.99 -0.84
C GLN A 46 17.55 -13.71 -1.60
N LYS A 47 18.83 -13.33 -1.57
CA LYS A 47 19.33 -12.18 -2.34
C LYS A 47 19.04 -12.32 -3.83
N VAL A 48 19.17 -13.52 -4.40
CA VAL A 48 18.84 -13.73 -5.82
C VAL A 48 17.33 -13.60 -6.05
N ILE A 49 16.50 -14.20 -5.20
CA ILE A 49 15.04 -14.11 -5.31
C ILE A 49 14.57 -12.65 -5.23
N ASP A 50 15.08 -11.89 -4.27
CA ASP A 50 14.74 -10.48 -4.06
C ASP A 50 15.11 -9.63 -5.28
N ARG A 51 16.27 -9.91 -5.90
CA ARG A 51 16.68 -9.23 -7.13
C ARG A 51 15.70 -9.46 -8.26
N PHE A 52 15.30 -10.69 -8.54
CA PHE A 52 14.29 -10.96 -9.57
C PHE A 52 12.95 -10.31 -9.24
N MET A 53 12.55 -10.29 -7.96
CA MET A 53 11.31 -9.65 -7.52
C MET A 53 11.31 -8.12 -7.73
N GLN A 54 12.46 -7.47 -7.52
CA GLN A 54 12.59 -6.01 -7.57
C GLN A 54 12.97 -5.48 -8.95
N GLU A 55 13.76 -6.24 -9.70
CA GLU A 55 14.39 -5.81 -10.95
C GLU A 55 13.66 -6.30 -12.20
N THR A 56 12.58 -7.09 -12.08
CA THR A 56 11.75 -7.55 -13.21
C THR A 56 10.27 -7.19 -13.05
N SER A 57 9.51 -7.24 -14.14
CA SER A 57 8.06 -6.96 -14.14
C SER A 57 7.29 -8.11 -14.80
N SER A 58 6.38 -8.73 -14.04
CA SER A 58 5.53 -9.83 -14.48
C SER A 58 4.16 -9.76 -13.81
N GLY A 59 3.16 -10.50 -14.31
CA GLY A 59 1.84 -10.56 -13.68
C GLY A 59 1.89 -11.19 -12.29
N SER A 60 2.69 -12.24 -12.16
CA SER A 60 2.93 -13.00 -10.93
C SER A 60 4.35 -13.56 -10.90
N MET A 61 4.88 -13.81 -9.70
CA MET A 61 6.17 -14.48 -9.52
C MET A 61 6.01 -15.60 -8.49
N CYS A 62 6.61 -16.75 -8.77
CA CYS A 62 6.70 -17.85 -7.81
C CYS A 62 8.15 -18.30 -7.68
N ALA A 63 8.64 -18.39 -6.45
CA ALA A 63 9.99 -18.82 -6.15
C ALA A 63 9.98 -20.27 -5.68
N ASN A 64 10.91 -21.07 -6.20
CA ASN A 64 11.12 -22.48 -5.85
C ASN A 64 9.95 -23.44 -6.13
N ASP A 65 8.98 -23.01 -6.93
CA ASP A 65 7.88 -23.86 -7.40
C ASP A 65 7.30 -23.28 -8.71
N THR A 66 6.39 -24.03 -9.34
CA THR A 66 5.62 -23.60 -10.51
C THR A 66 4.13 -23.79 -10.29
N LEU A 67 3.29 -22.94 -10.89
CA LEU A 67 1.82 -23.04 -10.91
C LEU A 67 1.08 -22.96 -9.55
N VAL A 68 1.71 -23.32 -8.42
CA VAL A 68 1.05 -23.37 -7.11
C VAL A 68 0.47 -22.04 -6.64
N HIS A 69 1.03 -20.91 -7.07
CA HIS A 69 0.45 -19.58 -6.78
C HIS A 69 -0.98 -19.41 -7.32
N LEU A 70 -1.38 -20.19 -8.33
CA LEU A 70 -2.75 -20.18 -8.88
C LEU A 70 -3.79 -20.84 -7.97
N SER A 71 -3.38 -21.70 -7.03
CA SER A 71 -4.32 -22.34 -6.11
C SER A 71 -4.61 -21.49 -4.87
N VAL A 72 -3.89 -20.38 -4.68
CA VAL A 72 -4.04 -19.49 -3.53
C VAL A 72 -5.07 -18.40 -3.85
N ASP A 73 -6.29 -18.56 -3.34
CA ASP A 73 -7.44 -17.65 -3.57
C ASP A 73 -7.23 -16.20 -3.11
N THR A 74 -6.33 -15.99 -2.15
CA THR A 74 -5.93 -14.67 -1.65
C THR A 74 -4.89 -13.97 -2.52
N LEU A 75 -4.31 -14.65 -3.52
CA LEU A 75 -3.41 -14.03 -4.50
C LEU A 75 -4.17 -13.62 -5.75
N PRO A 76 -4.05 -12.35 -6.19
CA PRO A 76 -4.69 -11.90 -7.42
C PRO A 76 -3.95 -12.46 -8.64
N PHE A 77 -4.67 -13.07 -9.56
CA PHE A 77 -4.11 -13.58 -10.81
C PHE A 77 -4.50 -12.70 -11.99
N GLY A 78 -3.50 -12.29 -12.77
CA GLY A 78 -3.68 -11.45 -13.97
C GLY A 78 -2.34 -10.96 -14.54
N GLY A 79 -2.38 -10.48 -15.76
CA GLY A 79 -1.20 -10.02 -16.49
C GLY A 79 -0.82 -8.56 -16.22
N VAL A 80 0.26 -8.13 -16.86
CA VAL A 80 0.69 -6.74 -16.92
C VAL A 80 1.31 -6.43 -18.29
N GLY A 81 0.89 -5.34 -18.92
CA GLY A 81 1.37 -4.99 -20.26
C GLY A 81 0.89 -6.00 -21.30
N PRO A 82 1.76 -6.53 -22.18
CA PRO A 82 1.35 -7.49 -23.23
C PRO A 82 0.75 -8.80 -22.71
N SER A 83 1.06 -9.21 -21.48
CA SER A 83 0.45 -10.41 -20.86
C SER A 83 -0.98 -10.21 -20.36
N GLY A 84 -1.50 -8.98 -20.34
CA GLY A 84 -2.89 -8.67 -20.00
C GLY A 84 -3.07 -7.50 -19.03
N MET A 85 -4.31 -7.27 -18.65
CA MET A 85 -4.71 -6.25 -17.68
C MET A 85 -5.80 -6.77 -16.74
N GLY A 86 -5.99 -6.10 -15.61
CA GLY A 86 -6.93 -6.54 -14.58
C GLY A 86 -6.44 -7.78 -13.84
N ARG A 87 -7.16 -8.14 -12.77
CA ARG A 87 -6.86 -9.33 -11.97
C ARG A 87 -8.16 -9.93 -11.44
N TYR A 88 -8.16 -11.24 -11.24
CA TYR A 88 -9.27 -11.96 -10.62
C TYR A 88 -8.72 -12.93 -9.57
N HIS A 89 -9.57 -13.87 -9.15
CA HIS A 89 -9.39 -14.86 -8.08
C HIS A 89 -9.95 -14.39 -6.73
N GLY A 90 -10.64 -15.29 -6.01
CA GLY A 90 -11.26 -15.00 -4.71
C GLY A 90 -12.01 -13.65 -4.67
N LYS A 91 -11.63 -12.81 -3.71
CA LYS A 91 -12.16 -11.45 -3.55
C LYS A 91 -11.90 -10.55 -4.78
N TYR A 92 -10.80 -10.74 -5.50
CA TYR A 92 -10.47 -9.94 -6.67
C TYR A 92 -11.43 -10.19 -7.83
N SER A 93 -11.98 -11.40 -7.96
CA SER A 93 -13.07 -11.66 -8.91
C SER A 93 -14.30 -10.81 -8.58
N PHE A 94 -14.72 -10.80 -7.30
CA PHE A 94 -15.84 -9.97 -6.86
C PHE A 94 -15.58 -8.48 -7.12
N ASP A 95 -14.39 -7.98 -6.75
CA ASP A 95 -14.02 -6.59 -6.98
C ASP A 95 -13.99 -6.21 -8.47
N THR A 96 -13.57 -7.12 -9.35
CA THR A 96 -13.49 -6.91 -10.81
C THR A 96 -14.86 -6.88 -11.47
N PHE A 97 -15.82 -7.68 -11.00
CA PHE A 97 -17.18 -7.69 -11.53
C PHE A 97 -18.15 -6.79 -10.75
N SER A 98 -17.65 -5.98 -9.82
CA SER A 98 -18.45 -5.06 -9.00
C SER A 98 -18.16 -3.60 -9.32
N ASN A 99 -19.20 -2.77 -9.27
CA ASN A 99 -19.05 -1.32 -9.29
C ASN A 99 -18.85 -0.79 -7.85
N LYS A 100 -17.66 -0.24 -7.56
CA LYS A 100 -17.36 0.40 -6.26
C LYS A 100 -18.04 1.79 -6.18
N LYS A 101 -19.35 1.79 -5.93
CA LYS A 101 -20.18 3.01 -5.83
C LYS A 101 -19.79 3.86 -4.61
N ALA A 102 -19.25 5.05 -4.87
CA ALA A 102 -18.99 6.03 -3.82
C ALA A 102 -20.31 6.67 -3.34
N VAL A 103 -20.54 6.66 -2.03
CA VAL A 103 -21.71 7.28 -1.38
C VAL A 103 -21.24 8.13 -0.20
N LEU A 104 -21.60 9.40 -0.19
CA LEU A 104 -21.36 10.33 0.91
C LEU A 104 -22.70 10.84 1.44
N VAL A 105 -23.00 10.54 2.70
CA VAL A 105 -24.17 11.08 3.41
C VAL A 105 -23.68 12.09 4.43
N ARG A 106 -24.04 13.38 4.25
CA ARG A 106 -23.79 14.42 5.26
C ARG A 106 -25.01 14.57 6.16
N ASN A 107 -24.76 14.81 7.45
CA ASN A 107 -25.82 15.22 8.37
C ASN A 107 -26.06 16.74 8.29
N PHE A 108 -27.22 17.18 8.79
CA PHE A 108 -27.59 18.60 8.88
C PHE A 108 -27.16 19.23 10.20
N ASN A 109 -26.07 18.75 10.83
CA ASN A 109 -25.64 19.26 12.12
C ASN A 109 -25.28 20.76 11.99
N PRO A 110 -25.96 21.66 12.74
CA PRO A 110 -25.74 23.11 12.64
C PRO A 110 -24.29 23.52 12.94
N ILE A 111 -23.61 22.79 13.82
CA ILE A 111 -22.21 23.05 14.17
C ILE A 111 -21.30 22.74 12.98
N GLY A 112 -21.50 21.57 12.35
CA GLY A 112 -20.74 21.18 11.16
C GLY A 112 -21.00 22.10 9.97
N GLU A 113 -22.26 22.54 9.80
CA GLU A 113 -22.58 23.50 8.75
C GLU A 113 -22.00 24.88 9.07
N ALA A 114 -21.98 25.31 10.34
CA ALA A 114 -21.33 26.54 10.79
C ALA A 114 -19.82 26.57 10.46
N PHE A 115 -19.10 25.47 10.72
CA PHE A 115 -17.70 25.33 10.32
C PHE A 115 -17.53 25.31 8.79
N GLY A 116 -18.49 24.71 8.06
CA GLY A 116 -18.51 24.64 6.61
C GLY A 116 -18.97 25.92 5.89
N ARG A 117 -19.47 26.94 6.61
CA ARG A 117 -20.06 28.18 6.04
C ARG A 117 -19.14 28.91 5.08
N LYS A 118 -17.82 28.81 5.28
CA LYS A 118 -16.83 29.46 4.42
C LYS A 118 -16.89 28.97 2.97
N ARG A 119 -17.45 27.79 2.70
CA ARG A 119 -17.66 27.23 1.35
C ARG A 119 -18.67 28.04 0.52
N TYR A 120 -19.57 28.79 1.17
CA TYR A 120 -20.63 29.52 0.48
C TYR A 120 -20.15 30.90 -0.02
N PRO A 121 -20.66 31.38 -1.18
CA PRO A 121 -20.43 32.74 -1.67
C PRO A 121 -20.92 33.84 -0.71
N PRO A 122 -20.42 35.10 -0.84
CA PRO A 122 -19.32 35.52 -1.71
C PRO A 122 -17.96 35.06 -1.17
N LEU A 123 -17.08 34.62 -2.08
CA LEU A 123 -15.72 34.23 -1.75
C LEU A 123 -14.85 35.49 -1.68
N ASN A 124 -14.12 35.65 -0.59
CA ASN A 124 -13.14 36.72 -0.41
C ASN A 124 -11.73 36.11 -0.34
N ASP A 125 -10.70 36.94 -0.52
CA ASP A 125 -9.31 36.48 -0.55
C ASP A 125 -8.90 35.78 0.75
N SER A 126 -9.45 36.20 1.89
CA SER A 126 -9.20 35.56 3.19
C SER A 126 -9.83 34.16 3.31
N LYS A 127 -11.05 33.94 2.80
CA LYS A 127 -11.69 32.61 2.73
C LYS A 127 -10.92 31.71 1.77
N LEU A 128 -10.50 32.23 0.62
CA LEU A 128 -9.71 31.49 -0.35
C LEU A 128 -8.34 31.11 0.19
N ALA A 129 -7.65 32.02 0.88
CA ALA A 129 -6.39 31.74 1.57
C ALA A 129 -6.58 30.64 2.64
N TYR A 130 -7.68 30.71 3.41
CA TYR A 130 -8.03 29.68 4.39
C TYR A 130 -8.32 28.31 3.73
N PHE A 131 -9.08 28.27 2.64
CA PHE A 131 -9.30 27.01 1.90
C PHE A 131 -8.02 26.45 1.32
N ARG A 132 -7.17 27.29 0.73
CA ARG A 132 -5.86 26.89 0.23
C ARG A 132 -5.01 26.31 1.36
N GLN A 133 -5.04 26.91 2.55
CA GLN A 133 -4.32 26.41 3.72
C GLN A 133 -4.89 25.07 4.25
N LEU A 134 -6.20 24.84 4.16
CA LEU A 134 -6.85 23.58 4.56
C LEU A 134 -6.64 22.45 3.55
N LEU A 135 -6.69 22.77 2.26
CA LEU A 135 -6.52 21.83 1.16
C LEU A 135 -5.04 21.59 0.81
N ALA A 136 -4.15 22.47 1.27
CA ALA A 136 -2.72 22.27 1.14
C ALA A 136 -2.34 20.93 1.78
N LYS A 137 -1.68 20.08 0.98
CA LYS A 137 -1.13 18.80 1.43
C LYS A 137 -0.09 19.07 2.51
N ARG A 138 -0.50 19.03 3.78
CA ARG A 138 0.43 19.16 4.91
C ARG A 138 1.21 17.85 5.02
N SER A 139 2.52 17.89 4.76
CA SER A 139 3.41 16.97 5.44
C SER A 139 3.27 17.23 6.94
N SER A 140 3.16 16.17 7.74
CA SER A 140 3.09 16.31 9.19
C SER A 140 4.30 17.14 9.67
N PRO A 141 4.11 18.27 10.39
CA PRO A 141 5.23 18.98 11.02
C PRO A 141 5.88 18.15 12.14
N PHE A 142 5.30 16.99 12.46
CA PHE A 142 5.71 16.05 13.50
C PHE A 142 6.23 14.72 12.94
N GLY A 143 6.53 14.66 11.63
CA GLY A 143 7.14 13.50 11.00
C GLY A 143 8.50 13.19 11.62
N GLY A 144 8.54 12.21 12.53
CA GLY A 144 9.76 11.67 13.14
C GLY A 144 9.82 11.85 14.67
N LEU A 145 9.71 13.08 15.19
CA LEU A 145 10.08 13.38 16.59
C LEU A 145 8.91 13.49 17.57
N CYS A 146 7.68 13.71 17.10
CA CYS A 146 6.54 14.09 17.94
C CYS A 146 5.40 13.06 18.01
N SER A 147 5.62 11.84 17.51
CA SER A 147 4.61 10.76 17.62
C SER A 147 4.30 10.39 19.08
N HIS A 148 5.27 10.57 19.99
CA HIS A 148 5.15 10.22 21.41
C HIS A 148 4.70 11.38 22.33
N MET A 149 4.68 12.61 21.82
CA MET A 149 4.27 13.80 22.60
C MET A 149 2.84 13.75 23.17
N PRO A 150 1.79 13.29 22.45
CA PRO A 150 0.47 13.16 23.06
C PRO A 150 0.46 12.14 24.22
N TYR A 151 1.26 11.08 24.15
CA TYR A 151 1.39 10.12 25.24
C TYR A 151 2.11 10.72 26.47
N LEU A 152 3.14 11.54 26.26
CA LEU A 152 3.81 12.29 27.33
C LEU A 152 2.87 13.27 28.02
N ILE A 153 2.02 13.97 27.27
CA ILE A 153 1.05 14.91 27.84
C ILE A 153 0.03 14.17 28.71
N VAL A 154 -0.51 13.04 28.23
CA VAL A 154 -1.44 12.20 29.01
C VAL A 154 -0.76 11.63 30.26
N PHE A 155 0.49 11.18 30.14
CA PHE A 155 1.28 10.67 31.26
C PHE A 155 1.51 11.74 32.34
N MET A 156 1.89 12.96 31.94
CA MET A 156 2.09 14.08 32.87
C MET A 156 0.77 14.52 33.53
N LEU A 157 -0.34 14.49 32.79
CA LEU A 157 -1.67 14.73 33.35
C LEU A 157 -2.07 13.68 34.39
N GLY A 158 -1.72 12.41 34.17
CA GLY A 158 -1.92 11.33 35.14
C GLY A 158 -1.07 11.48 36.40
N ILE A 159 0.18 11.92 36.27
CA ILE A 159 1.03 12.24 37.44
C ILE A 159 0.43 13.41 38.22
N ALA A 160 0.06 14.49 37.53
CA ALA A 160 -0.51 15.67 38.16
C ALA A 160 -1.82 15.35 38.91
N SER A 161 -2.69 14.50 38.35
CA SER A 161 -3.93 14.09 39.02
C SER A 161 -3.66 13.23 40.26
N ALA A 162 -2.66 12.35 40.24
CA ALA A 162 -2.25 11.56 41.41
C ALA A 162 -1.69 12.44 42.54
N PHE A 163 -0.88 13.45 42.20
CA PHE A 163 -0.38 14.42 43.18
C PHE A 163 -1.50 15.30 43.75
N ALA A 164 -2.43 15.74 42.91
CA ALA A 164 -3.60 16.50 43.35
C ALA A 164 -4.49 15.67 44.29
N LEU A 165 -4.75 14.40 43.95
CA LEU A 165 -5.51 13.49 44.80
C LEU A 165 -4.81 13.26 46.14
N ARG A 166 -3.49 13.04 46.14
CA ARG A 166 -2.70 12.87 47.37
C ARG A 166 -2.68 14.13 48.24
N TYR A 167 -2.62 15.30 47.62
CA TYR A 167 -2.68 16.59 48.32
C TYR A 167 -4.05 16.78 48.98
N VAL A 168 -5.14 16.50 48.25
CA VAL A 168 -6.51 16.57 48.78
C VAL A 168 -6.72 15.57 49.92
N LEU A 169 -6.30 14.31 49.77
CA LEU A 169 -6.40 13.30 50.83
C LEU A 169 -5.60 13.67 52.09
N ASN A 170 -4.41 14.27 51.95
CA ASN A 170 -3.62 14.74 53.09
C ASN A 170 -4.17 16.01 53.74
N ALA A 171 -4.84 16.88 52.98
CA ALA A 171 -5.47 18.09 53.49
C ALA A 171 -6.75 17.78 54.27
N PHE A 172 -7.52 16.77 53.86
CA PHE A 172 -8.77 16.36 54.53
C PHE A 172 -8.59 15.22 55.55
N GLY A 173 -7.52 14.42 55.46
CA GLY A 173 -7.23 13.33 56.40
C GLY A 173 -6.57 13.75 57.71
N LYS A 174 -6.41 15.05 57.95
CA LYS A 174 -5.77 15.63 59.15
C LYS A 174 -6.78 16.21 60.17
N GLU A 175 -8.08 16.06 59.92
CA GLU A 175 -9.17 16.48 60.82
C GLU A 175 -9.97 15.29 61.42
N ILE A 176 -9.32 14.16 61.70
CA ILE A 176 -9.83 13.13 62.61
C ILE A 176 -8.75 12.80 63.64
#